data_AF-A0A378WCU6-F1
#
_entry.id   AF-A0A378WCU6-F1
#
_cell.length_a   1.000
_cell.length_b   1.000
_cell.length_c   1.000
_cell.angle_alpha   90.00
_cell.angle_beta   90.00
_cell.angle_gamma   90.00
#
_symmetry.space_group_name_H-M   'P 1'
#
loop_
_entity.id
_entity.type
_entity.pdbx_description
1 polymer ?
#
loop_
_entity_poly.entity_id
_entity_poly.type
_entity_poly.pdbx_seq_one_letter_code
_entity_poly.pdbx_strand_id
1 'polypeptide(L)'
;MSADAFLNAMDDLFGAARQHGVSHSDVVRGMTPPPPPATWQSRAAEHLQERTQSLSRTNAAFAAEDDRVRSRVDAVSSAVHQGKTQMAAIKTDYRINRARLASVPNDPEVAARIAQLDRVRMQDGANAVQYTQSNLSGAMR
;
A
#
# COMPACT_ATOMS: atom_id res chain seq x y z
N MET A 1 -11.04 -15.94 25.26
CA MET A 1 -11.28 -15.58 23.84
C MET A 1 -10.19 -16.26 23.03
N SER A 2 -10.52 -17.01 21.97
CA SER A 2 -9.50 -17.67 21.13
C SER A 2 -8.81 -16.65 20.22
N ALA A 3 -7.55 -16.90 19.84
CA ALA A 3 -6.84 -16.00 18.93
C ALA A 3 -7.41 -16.00 17.50
N ASP A 4 -8.18 -17.01 17.09
CA ASP A 4 -8.78 -17.08 15.74
C ASP A 4 -9.62 -15.84 15.40
N ALA A 5 -10.56 -15.48 16.27
CA ALA A 5 -11.45 -14.35 16.02
C ALA A 5 -10.67 -13.03 15.92
N PHE A 6 -9.68 -12.86 16.79
CA PHE A 6 -8.80 -11.69 16.78
C PHE A 6 -7.94 -11.64 15.51
N LEU A 7 -7.27 -12.73 15.15
CA LEU A 7 -6.41 -12.80 13.96
C LEU A 7 -7.21 -12.60 12.67
N ASN A 8 -8.46 -13.08 12.61
CA ASN A 8 -9.34 -12.78 11.47
C ASN A 8 -9.69 -11.30 11.41
N ALA A 9 -10.06 -10.67 12.53
CA ALA A 9 -10.33 -9.25 12.57
C ALA A 9 -9.11 -8.39 12.16
N MET A 10 -7.89 -8.80 12.54
CA MET A 10 -6.67 -8.12 12.12
C MET A 10 -6.37 -8.32 10.62
N ASP A 11 -6.65 -9.51 10.07
CA ASP A 11 -6.50 -9.79 8.64
C ASP A 11 -7.46 -8.96 7.78
N ASP A 12 -8.70 -8.76 8.26
CA ASP A 12 -9.72 -7.96 7.59
C ASP A 12 -9.32 -6.48 7.46
N LEU A 13 -8.43 -5.97 8.33
CA LEU A 13 -7.92 -4.59 8.24
C LEU A 13 -7.10 -4.34 6.97
N PHE A 14 -6.49 -5.36 6.37
CA PHE A 14 -5.68 -5.21 5.16
C PHE A 14 -6.52 -5.09 3.88
N GLY A 15 -7.84 -5.33 3.94
CA GLY A 15 -8.73 -5.17 2.81
C GLY A 15 -8.47 -6.12 1.63
N ALA A 16 -8.95 -5.71 0.46
CA ALA A 16 -8.96 -6.51 -0.77
C ALA A 16 -7.57 -6.66 -1.42
N ALA A 17 -7.50 -7.42 -2.52
CA ALA A 17 -6.27 -7.77 -3.24
C ALA A 17 -5.46 -6.55 -3.73
N ARG A 18 -4.19 -6.81 -4.10
CA ARG A 18 -3.21 -5.81 -4.57
C ARG A 18 -3.83 -4.86 -5.59
N GLN A 19 -3.69 -3.57 -5.33
CA GLN A 19 -3.99 -2.51 -6.29
C GLN A 19 -2.68 -2.04 -6.93
N HIS A 20 -2.73 -1.62 -8.19
CA HIS A 20 -1.59 -0.99 -8.86
C HIS A 20 -1.93 0.46 -9.15
N GLY A 21 -0.97 1.35 -8.93
CA GLY A 21 -1.10 2.72 -9.36
C GLY A 21 -1.17 2.79 -10.88
N VAL A 22 -2.03 3.67 -11.41
CA VAL A 22 -2.08 3.98 -12.84
C VAL A 22 -1.52 5.38 -13.02
N SER A 23 -0.70 5.59 -14.05
CA SER A 23 -0.24 6.91 -14.46
C SER A 23 -0.42 7.09 -15.96
N HIS A 24 -0.81 8.29 -16.36
CA HIS A 24 -0.91 8.76 -17.74
C HIS A 24 0.14 9.85 -18.03
N SER A 25 1.20 9.92 -17.24
CA SER A 25 2.27 10.92 -17.34
C SER A 25 2.87 11.01 -18.75
N ASP A 26 3.02 9.87 -19.43
CA ASP A 26 3.54 9.81 -20.81
C ASP A 26 2.61 10.47 -21.83
N VAL A 27 1.29 10.32 -21.66
CA VAL A 27 0.31 10.99 -22.51
C VAL A 27 0.41 12.50 -22.33
N VAL A 28 0.50 12.97 -21.07
CA VAL A 28 0.59 14.40 -20.76
C VAL A 28 1.90 15.02 -21.25
N ARG A 29 3.03 14.30 -21.15
CA ARG A 29 4.31 14.72 -21.75
C ARG A 29 4.21 14.84 -23.27
N GLY A 30 3.42 13.99 -23.91
CA GLY A 30 3.15 14.03 -25.35
C GLY A 30 2.28 15.22 -25.79
N MET A 31 1.54 15.85 -24.88
CA MET A 31 0.70 17.03 -25.17
C MET A 31 1.55 18.30 -25.29
N THR A 32 2.42 18.38 -26.28
CA THR A 32 3.25 19.56 -26.52
C THR A 32 2.41 20.67 -27.16
N PRO A 33 2.35 21.90 -26.61
CA PRO A 33 1.64 22.99 -27.26
C PRO A 33 2.28 23.33 -28.61
N PRO A 34 1.49 23.74 -29.62
CA PRO A 34 2.04 24.10 -30.91
C PRO A 34 2.99 25.31 -30.78
N PRO A 35 4.16 25.28 -31.43
CA PRO A 35 5.08 26.42 -31.42
C PRO A 35 4.51 27.58 -32.24
N PRO A 36 4.82 28.84 -31.87
CA PRO A 36 4.54 29.97 -32.74
C PRO A 36 5.30 29.82 -34.09
N PRO A 37 4.69 30.15 -35.23
CA PRO A 37 5.37 30.19 -36.53
C PRO A 37 6.63 31.08 -36.49
N ALA A 38 7.75 30.58 -37.01
CA ALA A 38 9.05 31.25 -36.94
C ALA A 38 9.08 32.64 -37.63
N THR A 39 8.18 32.87 -38.57
CA THR A 39 8.07 34.14 -39.31
C THR A 39 7.14 35.16 -38.63
N TRP A 40 6.43 34.77 -37.56
CA TRP A 40 5.47 35.65 -36.90
C TRP A 40 6.13 36.46 -35.78
N GLN A 41 6.40 37.74 -36.05
CA GLN A 41 6.99 38.68 -35.09
C GLN A 41 5.94 39.72 -34.69
N SER A 42 5.23 39.49 -33.59
CA SER A 42 4.26 40.42 -33.01
C SER A 42 4.13 40.20 -31.50
N ARG A 43 3.55 41.16 -30.76
CA ARG A 43 3.23 40.95 -29.34
C ARG A 43 2.34 39.72 -29.09
N ALA A 44 1.46 39.39 -30.03
CA ALA A 44 0.65 38.17 -29.94
C ALA A 44 1.51 36.90 -30.05
N ALA A 45 2.58 36.92 -30.84
CA ALA A 45 3.54 35.82 -30.94
C ALA A 45 4.36 35.67 -29.65
N GLU A 46 4.78 36.78 -29.03
CA GLU A 46 5.44 36.79 -27.71
C GLU A 46 4.54 36.18 -26.63
N HIS A 47 3.28 36.63 -26.53
CA HIS A 47 2.31 36.06 -25.59
C HIS A 47 2.02 34.57 -25.85
N LEU A 48 1.97 34.15 -27.12
CA LEU A 48 1.82 32.74 -27.45
C LEU A 48 3.05 31.94 -26.98
N GLN A 49 4.26 32.46 -27.18
CA GLN A 49 5.49 31.82 -26.71
C GLN A 49 5.53 31.69 -25.19
N GLU A 50 5.18 32.75 -24.45
CA GLU A 50 5.05 32.73 -22.99
C GLU A 50 4.04 31.67 -22.52
N ARG A 51 2.89 31.61 -23.19
CA ARG A 51 1.83 30.64 -22.86
C ARG A 51 2.26 29.21 -23.16
N THR A 52 2.92 28.97 -24.27
CA THR A 52 3.47 27.64 -24.63
C THR A 52 4.52 27.19 -23.61
N GLN A 53 5.41 28.09 -23.17
CA GLN A 53 6.36 27.78 -22.10
C GLN A 53 5.66 27.52 -20.75
N SER A 54 4.60 28.26 -20.44
CA SER A 54 3.80 28.05 -19.23
C SER A 54 3.11 26.67 -19.25
N LEU A 55 2.43 26.34 -20.34
CA LEU A 55 1.75 25.05 -20.52
C LEU A 55 2.74 23.87 -20.49
N SER A 56 3.90 24.01 -21.13
CA SER A 56 4.94 22.98 -21.10
C SER A 56 5.42 22.70 -19.66
N ARG A 57 5.64 23.75 -18.85
CA ARG A 57 5.99 23.61 -17.42
C ARG A 57 4.87 22.94 -16.62
N THR A 58 3.62 23.32 -16.86
CA THR A 58 2.46 22.72 -16.19
C THR A 58 2.30 21.24 -16.54
N ASN A 59 2.46 20.87 -17.82
CA ASN A 59 2.39 19.47 -18.25
C ASN A 59 3.49 18.63 -17.61
N ALA A 60 4.71 19.15 -17.54
CA ALA A 60 5.81 18.48 -16.85
C ALA A 60 5.54 18.30 -15.35
N ALA A 61 5.01 19.32 -14.68
CA ALA A 61 4.66 19.25 -13.26
C ALA A 61 3.54 18.24 -12.99
N PHE A 62 2.49 18.24 -13.80
CA PHE A 62 1.40 17.28 -13.70
C PHE A 62 1.89 15.85 -13.92
N ALA A 63 2.66 15.62 -14.98
CA ALA A 63 3.22 14.30 -15.28
C ALA A 63 4.12 13.78 -14.15
N ALA A 64 4.94 14.65 -13.55
CA ALA A 64 5.78 14.29 -12.41
C ALA A 64 4.96 13.95 -11.17
N GLU A 65 3.88 14.67 -10.91
CA GLU A 65 3.02 14.39 -9.76
C GLU A 65 2.20 13.11 -9.95
N ASP A 66 1.70 12.87 -11.15
CA ASP A 66 0.98 11.64 -11.50
C ASP A 66 1.86 10.38 -11.32
N ASP A 67 3.14 10.45 -11.74
CA ASP A 67 4.12 9.39 -11.49
C ASP A 67 4.38 9.17 -9.99
N ARG A 68 4.44 10.25 -9.20
CA ARG A 68 4.61 10.16 -7.74
C ARG A 68 3.41 9.52 -7.08
N VAL A 69 2.19 9.89 -7.48
CA VAL A 69 0.95 9.28 -6.97
C VAL A 69 0.94 7.79 -7.31
N ARG A 70 1.26 7.40 -8.55
CA ARG A 70 1.40 5.99 -8.92
C ARG A 70 2.38 5.27 -7.99
N SER A 71 3.58 5.81 -7.83
CA SER A 71 4.62 5.20 -6.99
C SER A 71 4.18 5.04 -5.53
N ARG A 72 3.44 6.01 -4.98
CA ARG A 72 2.87 5.92 -3.62
C ARG A 72 1.82 4.83 -3.51
N VAL A 73 0.92 4.72 -4.50
CA VAL A 73 -0.10 3.66 -4.53
C VAL A 73 0.56 2.28 -4.59
N ASP A 74 1.59 2.11 -5.44
CA ASP A 74 2.33 0.86 -5.54
C ASP A 74 3.05 0.50 -4.23
N ALA A 75 3.67 1.48 -3.57
CA ALA A 75 4.34 1.29 -2.28
C ALA A 75 3.34 0.90 -1.18
N VAL A 76 2.19 1.57 -1.10
CA VAL A 76 1.10 1.24 -0.17
C VAL A 76 0.59 -0.17 -0.43
N SER A 77 0.31 -0.52 -1.68
CA SER A 77 -0.16 -1.85 -2.07
C SER A 77 0.83 -2.95 -1.69
N SER A 78 2.12 -2.71 -1.89
CA SER A 78 3.19 -3.62 -1.50
C SER A 78 3.23 -3.83 0.03
N ALA A 79 3.15 -2.75 0.81
CA ALA A 79 3.15 -2.80 2.27
C ALA A 79 1.93 -3.56 2.82
N VAL A 80 0.73 -3.28 2.28
CA VAL A 80 -0.50 -4.01 2.64
C VAL A 80 -0.36 -5.49 2.32
N HIS A 81 0.16 -5.82 1.15
CA HIS A 81 0.35 -7.21 0.75
C HIS A 81 1.32 -7.95 1.67
N GLN A 82 2.44 -7.33 2.03
CA GLN A 82 3.41 -7.91 2.96
C GLN A 82 2.76 -8.18 4.34
N GLY A 83 1.98 -7.23 4.86
CA GLY A 83 1.23 -7.40 6.10
C GLY A 83 0.26 -8.58 6.03
N LYS A 84 -0.47 -8.71 4.92
CA LYS A 84 -1.40 -9.82 4.67
C LYS A 84 -0.69 -11.18 4.61
N THR A 85 0.47 -11.27 3.95
CA THR A 85 1.30 -12.49 3.93
C THR A 85 1.77 -12.86 5.33
N GLN A 86 2.23 -11.88 6.12
CA GLN A 86 2.66 -12.12 7.51
C GLN A 86 1.50 -12.59 8.38
N MET A 87 0.32 -11.99 8.26
CA MET A 87 -0.89 -12.38 8.98
C MET A 87 -1.34 -13.81 8.61
N ALA A 88 -1.30 -14.15 7.32
CA ALA A 88 -1.62 -15.51 6.86
C ALA A 88 -0.67 -16.57 7.44
N ALA A 89 0.63 -16.25 7.56
CA ALA A 89 1.60 -17.11 8.22
C ALA A 89 1.29 -17.30 9.71
N ILE A 90 1.04 -16.21 10.45
CA ILE A 90 0.67 -16.26 11.88
C ILE A 90 -0.58 -17.11 12.10
N LYS A 91 -1.62 -16.93 11.27
CA LYS A 91 -2.86 -17.72 11.33
C LYS A 91 -2.62 -19.20 11.08
N THR A 92 -1.79 -19.53 10.09
CA THR A 92 -1.45 -20.92 9.73
C THR A 92 -0.71 -21.58 10.88
N ASP A 93 0.32 -20.93 11.41
CA ASP A 93 1.11 -21.43 12.55
C ASP A 93 0.26 -21.61 13.80
N TYR A 94 -0.62 -20.66 14.10
CA TYR A 94 -1.53 -20.74 15.22
C TYR A 94 -2.48 -21.95 15.09
N ARG A 95 -3.11 -22.15 13.92
CA ARG A 95 -4.01 -23.29 13.68
C ARG A 95 -3.29 -24.62 13.82
N ILE A 96 -2.09 -24.75 13.26
CA ILE A 96 -1.28 -25.97 13.35
C ILE A 96 -0.93 -26.26 14.81
N ASN A 97 -0.43 -25.27 15.55
CA ASN A 97 -0.03 -25.46 16.95
C ASN A 97 -1.23 -25.74 17.86
N ARG A 98 -2.37 -25.07 17.62
CA ARG A 98 -3.61 -25.31 18.37
C ARG A 98 -4.17 -26.71 18.10
N ALA A 99 -4.15 -27.17 16.85
CA ALA A 99 -4.57 -28.53 16.50
C ALA A 99 -3.68 -29.60 17.16
N ARG A 100 -2.35 -29.38 17.19
CA ARG A 100 -1.42 -30.27 17.89
C ARG A 100 -1.71 -30.34 19.39
N LEU A 101 -1.90 -29.20 20.05
CA LEU A 101 -2.23 -29.16 21.48
C LEU A 101 -3.59 -29.80 21.77
N ALA A 102 -4.60 -29.55 20.93
CA ALA A 102 -5.93 -30.13 21.08
C ALA A 102 -6.00 -31.65 20.83
N SER A 103 -5.01 -32.23 20.15
CA SER A 103 -4.90 -33.69 19.97
C SER A 103 -4.40 -34.44 21.21
N VAL A 104 -3.89 -33.71 22.22
CA VAL A 104 -3.46 -34.29 23.50
C VAL A 104 -4.68 -34.40 24.43
N PRO A 105 -4.83 -35.48 25.21
CA PRO A 105 -5.93 -35.64 26.17
C PRO A 105 -6.09 -34.42 27.09
N ASN A 106 -7.33 -34.14 27.52
CA ASN A 106 -7.70 -32.97 28.34
C ASN A 106 -6.93 -32.91 29.67
N ASP A 107 -5.75 -32.30 29.61
CA ASP A 107 -4.87 -32.00 30.73
C ASP A 107 -4.93 -30.48 31.02
N PRO A 108 -5.08 -30.05 32.29
CA PRO A 108 -4.99 -28.63 32.65
C PRO A 108 -3.72 -27.93 32.15
N GLU A 109 -2.58 -28.63 32.01
CA GLU A 109 -1.36 -28.07 31.44
C GLU A 109 -1.51 -27.73 29.95
N VAL A 110 -2.22 -28.57 29.19
CA VAL A 110 -2.51 -28.33 27.77
C VAL A 110 -3.42 -27.11 27.61
N ALA A 111 -4.42 -26.96 28.49
CA ALA A 111 -5.28 -25.78 28.51
C ALA A 111 -4.48 -24.50 28.80
N ALA A 112 -3.52 -24.53 29.74
CA ALA A 112 -2.63 -23.41 30.01
C ALA A 112 -1.74 -23.07 28.81
N ARG A 113 -1.21 -24.09 28.11
CA ARG A 113 -0.41 -23.90 26.88
C ARG A 113 -1.24 -23.30 25.74
N ILE A 114 -2.49 -23.70 25.59
CA ILE A 114 -3.41 -23.10 24.60
C ILE A 114 -3.66 -21.63 24.93
N ALA A 115 -3.90 -21.29 26.21
CA ALA A 115 -4.10 -19.91 26.63
C ALA A 115 -2.83 -19.04 26.46
N GLN A 116 -1.63 -19.62 26.61
CA GLN A 116 -0.38 -18.93 26.30
C GLN A 116 -0.20 -18.73 24.80
N LEU A 117 -0.46 -19.77 23.99
CA LEU A 117 -0.43 -19.69 22.54
C LEU A 117 -1.39 -18.60 22.02
N ASP A 118 -2.61 -18.54 22.56
CA ASP A 118 -3.59 -17.51 22.23
C ASP A 118 -3.02 -16.10 22.46
N ARG A 119 -2.45 -15.84 23.64
CA ARG A 119 -1.85 -14.53 23.98
C ARG A 119 -0.70 -14.16 23.06
N VAL A 120 0.24 -15.08 22.84
CA VAL A 120 1.41 -14.82 21.97
C VAL A 120 0.96 -14.50 20.55
N ARG A 121 0.01 -15.27 20.01
CA ARG A 121 -0.44 -15.05 18.62
C ARG A 121 -1.29 -13.81 18.45
N MET A 122 -2.07 -13.41 19.46
CA MET A 122 -2.72 -12.09 19.47
C MET A 122 -1.68 -10.96 19.44
N GLN A 123 -0.60 -11.07 20.20
CA GLN A 123 0.48 -10.09 20.21
C GLN A 123 1.21 -10.04 18.86
N ASP A 124 1.52 -11.19 18.26
CA ASP A 124 2.14 -11.27 16.93
C ASP A 124 1.25 -10.59 15.86
N GLY A 125 -0.05 -10.86 15.91
CA GLY A 125 -1.03 -10.24 15.00
C GLY A 125 -1.08 -8.72 15.15
N ALA A 126 -1.13 -8.21 16.38
CA ALA A 126 -1.10 -6.77 16.66
C ALA A 126 0.20 -6.11 16.17
N ASN A 127 1.34 -6.76 16.41
CA ASN A 127 2.65 -6.28 15.96
C ASN A 127 2.75 -6.24 14.43
N ALA A 128 2.21 -7.24 13.72
CA ALA A 128 2.18 -7.25 12.26
C ALA A 128 1.38 -6.07 11.70
N VAL A 129 0.20 -5.79 12.27
CA VAL A 129 -0.61 -4.62 11.88
C VAL A 129 0.13 -3.32 12.15
N GLN A 130 0.73 -3.17 13.34
CA GLN A 130 1.47 -1.96 13.70
C GLN A 130 2.69 -1.73 12.79
N TYR A 131 3.42 -2.81 12.46
CA TYR A 131 4.54 -2.75 11.53
C TYR A 131 4.08 -2.30 10.13
N THR A 132 2.99 -2.86 9.61
CA THR A 132 2.45 -2.43 8.33
C THR A 132 1.96 -0.98 8.37
N GLN A 133 1.30 -0.55 9.45
CA GLN A 133 0.89 0.85 9.62
C GLN A 133 2.08 1.82 9.60
N SER A 134 3.20 1.45 10.25
CA SER A 134 4.43 2.23 10.19
C SER A 134 4.95 2.36 8.75
N ASN A 135 4.98 1.26 8.00
CA ASN A 135 5.41 1.26 6.60
C ASN A 135 4.48 2.09 5.69
N LEU A 136 3.17 2.02 5.93
CA LEU A 136 2.18 2.85 5.23
C LEU A 136 2.41 4.34 5.49
N SER A 137 2.66 4.71 6.74
CA SER A 137 2.97 6.10 7.09
C SER A 137 4.25 6.61 6.42
N GLY A 138 5.22 5.72 6.20
CA GLY A 138 6.43 6.01 5.42
C GLY A 138 6.15 6.17 3.93
N ALA A 139 5.34 5.28 3.34
CA ALA A 139 4.98 5.31 1.93
C ALA A 139 4.11 6.52 1.53
N MET A 140 3.42 7.14 2.49
CA MET A 140 2.57 8.31 2.28
C MET A 140 3.30 9.66 2.39
N ARG A 141 4.53 9.69 2.92
CA ARG A 141 5.37 10.89 2.96
C ARG A 141 6.02 11.10 1.60
#